data_AF-A0A946B356-F1
#
_entry.id   AF-A0A946B356-F1
#
_cell.length_a   1.000
_cell.length_b   1.000
_cell.length_c   1.000
_cell.angle_alpha   90.00
_cell.angle_beta   90.00
_cell.angle_gamma   90.00
#
_symmetry.space_group_name_H-M   'P 1'
#
loop_
_entity.id
_entity.type
_entity.pdbx_description
1 polymer ?
#
loop_
_entity_poly.entity_id
_entity_poly.type
_entity_poly.pdbx_seq_one_letter_code
_entity_poly.pdbx_strand_id
1 'polypeptide(L)'
;MRSWLENFLKDQGGGLKLLLIGFLTLALLIPLSMVEGVISERSWRHKEVLADIARQHGGEQRLVGPFLLAPYVTETSITVPATEDIPERQRLVRSEGYAVILPEDLKVSAKLAHTMRERGVYSAPVYGADVAVSGAFVTPDLRAV
;
A
#
# COMPACT_ATOMS: atom_id res chain seq x y z
N MET A 1 -48.28 43.90 -11.39
CA MET A 1 -47.62 42.79 -10.66
C MET A 1 -46.52 43.22 -9.69
N ARG A 2 -45.99 44.46 -9.76
CA ARG A 2 -44.99 44.99 -8.80
C ARG A 2 -45.59 45.54 -7.48
N SER A 3 -46.82 46.05 -7.48
CA SER A 3 -47.42 46.68 -6.28
C SER A 3 -47.89 45.71 -5.19
N TRP A 4 -48.25 44.47 -5.55
CA TRP A 4 -48.59 43.42 -4.57
C TRP A 4 -47.36 42.98 -3.76
N LEU A 5 -46.18 43.04 -4.37
CA LEU A 5 -44.92 42.70 -3.73
C LEU A 5 -44.46 43.80 -2.76
N GLU A 6 -44.64 45.06 -3.13
CA GLU A 6 -44.26 46.21 -2.29
C GLU A 6 -45.15 46.33 -1.05
N ASN A 7 -46.47 46.10 -1.18
CA ASN A 7 -47.38 46.07 -0.02
C ASN A 7 -47.15 44.87 0.89
N PHE A 8 -46.76 43.71 0.35
CA PHE A 8 -46.38 42.55 1.16
C PHE A 8 -45.08 42.79 1.94
N LEU A 9 -44.17 43.62 1.42
CA LEU A 9 -42.89 43.95 2.06
C LEU A 9 -42.98 45.11 3.06
N LYS A 10 -44.04 45.93 2.98
CA LYS A 10 -44.19 47.17 3.76
C LYS A 10 -44.58 46.93 5.22
N ASP A 11 -45.18 45.77 5.55
CA ASP A 11 -45.81 45.51 6.86
C ASP A 11 -45.24 44.31 7.63
N GLN A 12 -43.98 43.96 7.36
CA GLN A 12 -43.37 42.73 7.89
C GLN A 12 -42.29 43.07 8.92
N GLY A 13 -42.59 42.78 10.18
CA GLY A 13 -41.61 42.77 11.28
C GLY A 13 -40.42 41.86 10.94
N GLY A 14 -39.29 42.06 11.63
CA GLY A 14 -38.01 41.39 11.33
C GLY A 14 -38.08 39.86 11.16
N GLY A 15 -39.07 39.20 11.76
CA GLY A 15 -39.30 37.75 11.66
C GLY A 15 -39.55 37.22 10.24
N LEU A 16 -40.36 37.88 9.40
CA LEU A 16 -40.59 37.36 8.04
C LEU A 16 -39.34 37.51 7.17
N LYS A 17 -38.59 38.61 7.33
CA LYS A 17 -37.32 38.81 6.63
C LYS A 17 -36.33 37.69 6.97
N LEU A 18 -36.24 37.29 8.24
CA LEU A 18 -35.42 36.17 8.68
C LEU A 18 -35.87 34.83 8.09
N LEU A 19 -37.19 34.56 8.04
CA LEU A 19 -37.73 33.35 7.41
C LEU A 19 -37.41 33.28 5.91
N LEU A 20 -37.54 34.40 5.19
CA LEU A 20 -37.22 34.45 3.76
C LEU A 20 -35.73 34.19 3.51
N ILE A 21 -34.84 34.78 4.31
CA ILE A 21 -33.39 34.54 4.23
C ILE A 21 -33.08 33.07 4.54
N GLY A 22 -33.70 32.49 5.57
CA GLY A 22 -33.54 31.08 5.91
C GLY A 22 -33.98 30.15 4.78
N PHE A 23 -35.16 30.41 4.20
CA PHE A 23 -35.66 29.66 3.06
C PHE A 23 -34.74 29.75 1.84
N LEU A 24 -34.28 30.96 1.49
CA LEU A 24 -33.34 31.16 0.39
C LEU A 24 -32.01 30.43 0.64
N THR A 25 -31.49 30.51 1.86
CA THR A 25 -30.26 29.80 2.25
C THR A 25 -30.41 28.30 2.04
N LEU A 26 -31.50 27.71 2.55
CA LEU A 26 -31.80 26.28 2.35
C LEU A 26 -31.99 25.91 0.88
N ALA A 27 -32.65 26.79 0.10
CA ALA A 27 -32.80 26.58 -1.33
C ALA A 27 -31.45 26.59 -2.06
N LEU A 28 -30.49 27.40 -1.62
CA LEU A 28 -29.11 27.41 -2.15
C LEU A 28 -28.26 26.23 -1.68
N LEU A 29 -28.57 25.59 -0.55
CA LEU A 29 -27.86 24.38 -0.13
C LEU A 29 -28.06 23.22 -1.11
N ILE A 30 -29.22 23.12 -1.74
CA ILE A 30 -29.52 22.07 -2.73
C ILE A 30 -28.51 22.11 -3.89
N PRO A 31 -28.36 23.20 -4.68
CA PRO A 31 -27.39 23.23 -5.76
C PRO A 31 -25.95 23.12 -5.28
N LEU A 32 -25.62 23.61 -4.07
CA LEU A 32 -24.29 23.44 -3.50
C LEU A 32 -23.97 21.95 -3.27
N SER A 33 -24.88 21.21 -2.64
CA SER A 33 -24.72 19.77 -2.42
C SER A 33 -24.61 18.97 -3.73
N MET A 34 -25.31 19.40 -4.78
CA MET A 34 -25.21 18.77 -6.10
C MET A 34 -23.81 18.96 -6.71
N VAL A 35 -23.24 20.16 -6.59
CA VAL A 35 -21.88 20.45 -7.06
C VAL A 35 -20.84 19.63 -6.28
N GLU A 36 -20.97 19.56 -4.96
CA GLU A 36 -20.10 18.71 -4.13
C GLU A 36 -20.18 17.24 -4.54
N GLY A 37 -21.38 16.74 -4.85
CA GLY A 37 -21.58 15.40 -5.39
C GLY A 37 -20.80 15.15 -6.68
N VAL A 38 -20.89 16.06 -7.65
CA VAL A 38 -20.15 15.95 -8.92
C VAL A 38 -18.63 16.01 -8.71
N ILE A 39 -18.16 16.87 -7.82
CA ILE A 39 -16.72 16.98 -7.49
C ILE A 39 -16.24 15.68 -6.86
N SER A 40 -17.01 15.13 -5.92
CA SER A 40 -16.71 13.86 -5.26
C SER A 40 -16.63 12.71 -6.27
N GLU A 41 -17.60 12.61 -7.19
CA GLU A 41 -17.62 11.60 -8.23
C GLU A 41 -16.39 11.70 -9.16
N ARG A 42 -15.99 12.91 -9.56
CA ARG A 42 -14.78 13.14 -10.36
C ARG A 42 -13.50 12.74 -9.62
N SER A 43 -13.41 13.08 -8.34
CA SER A 43 -12.27 12.71 -7.50
C SER A 43 -12.17 11.19 -7.35
N TRP A 44 -13.30 10.52 -7.11
CA TRP A 44 -13.36 9.06 -7.01
C TRP A 44 -12.95 8.38 -8.33
N ARG A 45 -13.54 8.80 -9.45
CA ARG A 45 -13.23 8.26 -10.77
C ARG A 45 -11.77 8.46 -11.16
N HIS A 46 -11.18 9.61 -10.82
CA HIS A 46 -9.74 9.85 -11.03
C HIS A 46 -8.88 8.85 -10.26
N LYS A 47 -9.17 8.62 -8.97
CA LYS A 47 -8.44 7.65 -8.14
C LYS A 47 -8.58 6.22 -8.68
N GLU A 48 -9.78 5.85 -9.12
CA GLU A 48 -10.05 4.54 -9.72
C GLU A 48 -9.21 4.33 -11.00
N VAL A 49 -9.16 5.32 -11.89
CA VAL A 49 -8.33 5.25 -13.10
C VAL A 49 -6.84 5.14 -12.77
N LEU A 50 -6.33 5.89 -11.80
CA LEU A 50 -4.95 5.74 -11.35
C LEU A 50 -4.66 4.34 -10.81
N ALA A 51 -5.58 3.79 -10.02
CA ALA A 51 -5.44 2.43 -9.49
C ALA A 51 -5.49 1.38 -10.61
N ASP A 52 -6.34 1.55 -11.63
CA ASP A 52 -6.37 0.68 -12.81
C ASP A 52 -5.04 0.68 -13.57
N ILE A 53 -4.50 1.88 -13.82
CA ILE A 53 -3.21 2.04 -14.50
C ILE A 53 -2.10 1.38 -13.68
N ALA A 54 -2.09 1.58 -12.35
CA ALA A 54 -1.12 0.96 -11.46
C ALA A 54 -1.21 -0.57 -11.46
N ARG A 55 -2.43 -1.14 -11.39
CA ARG A 55 -2.63 -2.60 -11.44
C ARG A 55 -2.13 -3.22 -12.74
N GLN A 56 -2.26 -2.52 -13.87
CA GLN A 56 -1.74 -2.99 -15.16
C GLN A 56 -0.21 -2.94 -15.27
N HIS A 57 0.46 -2.15 -14.43
CA HIS A 57 1.90 -1.87 -14.52
C HIS A 57 2.69 -2.30 -13.28
N GLY A 58 2.14 -3.19 -12.46
CA GLY A 58 2.86 -3.87 -11.38
C GLY A 58 2.79 -3.19 -10.01
N GLY A 59 1.93 -2.19 -9.82
CA GLY A 59 1.63 -1.61 -8.51
C GLY A 59 2.87 -1.21 -7.69
N GLU A 60 2.79 -1.40 -6.37
CA GLU A 60 3.95 -1.26 -5.47
C GLU A 60 4.84 -2.50 -5.56
N GLN A 61 6.12 -2.30 -5.89
CA GLN A 61 7.10 -3.39 -6.03
C GLN A 61 8.18 -3.26 -4.96
N ARG A 62 8.43 -4.36 -4.25
CA ARG A 62 9.53 -4.46 -3.29
C ARG A 62 10.55 -5.46 -3.80
N LEU A 63 11.73 -4.97 -4.15
CA LEU A 63 12.85 -5.80 -4.57
C LEU A 63 13.70 -6.18 -3.36
N VAL A 64 13.94 -7.48 -3.20
CA VAL A 64 14.86 -8.03 -2.18
C VAL A 64 16.12 -8.48 -2.89
N GLY A 65 17.28 -8.16 -2.30
CA GLY A 65 18.58 -8.55 -2.85
C GLY A 65 18.78 -10.08 -2.86
N PRO A 66 19.80 -10.57 -3.58
CA PRO A 66 20.11 -12.00 -3.64
C PRO A 66 20.60 -12.48 -2.27
N PHE A 67 20.26 -13.73 -1.95
CA PHE A 67 20.76 -14.47 -0.79
C PHE A 67 20.92 -15.94 -1.17
N LEU A 68 21.81 -16.65 -0.49
CA LEU A 68 22.03 -18.08 -0.70
C LEU A 68 21.44 -18.87 0.47
N LEU A 69 20.72 -19.96 0.17
CA LEU A 69 20.41 -20.99 1.16
C LEU A 69 21.42 -22.12 1.03
N ALA A 70 22.18 -22.39 2.09
CA ALA A 70 23.08 -23.53 2.17
C ALA A 70 22.48 -24.58 3.14
N PRO A 71 22.15 -25.80 2.66
CA PRO A 71 21.73 -26.88 3.56
C PRO A 71 22.91 -27.36 4.41
N TYR A 72 22.68 -27.60 5.69
CA TYR A 72 23.66 -28.19 6.60
C TYR A 72 23.03 -29.30 7.44
N VAL A 73 23.88 -30.17 7.97
CA VAL A 73 23.48 -31.30 8.82
C VAL A 73 24.22 -31.15 10.14
N THR A 74 23.49 -31.08 11.24
CA THR A 74 24.08 -31.12 12.59
C THR A 74 23.71 -32.45 13.25
N GLU A 75 24.69 -33.09 13.87
CA GLU A 75 24.48 -34.26 14.72
C GLU A 75 24.45 -33.81 16.18
N THR A 76 23.27 -33.74 16.78
CA THR A 76 23.11 -33.43 18.20
C THR A 76 22.99 -34.74 18.98
N SER A 77 23.89 -34.95 19.95
CA SER A 77 23.74 -36.03 20.92
C SER A 77 22.75 -35.58 21.99
N ILE A 78 21.56 -36.17 22.00
CA ILE A 78 20.61 -35.99 23.11
C ILE A 78 20.81 -37.13 24.11
N THR A 79 21.04 -36.75 25.36
CA THR A 79 21.04 -37.67 26.50
C THR A 79 19.60 -38.01 26.84
N VAL A 80 19.22 -39.27 26.63
CA VAL A 80 17.90 -39.77 27.06
C VAL A 80 18.02 -40.14 28.54
N PRO A 81 17.29 -39.48 29.46
CA PRO A 81 17.39 -39.75 30.89
C PRO A 81 16.94 -41.19 31.18
N ALA A 82 17.63 -41.85 32.10
CA ALA A 82 17.34 -43.22 32.49
C ALA A 82 15.93 -43.31 33.13
N THR A 83 15.15 -44.29 32.67
CA THR A 83 13.87 -44.72 33.30
C THR A 83 14.13 -46.06 33.99
N GLU A 84 13.30 -46.47 34.96
CA GLU A 84 13.50 -47.64 35.84
C GLU A 84 14.06 -48.93 35.18
N ASP A 85 13.79 -49.16 33.88
CA ASP A 85 14.23 -50.36 33.14
C ASP A 85 15.29 -50.13 32.04
N ILE A 86 15.77 -48.90 31.79
CA ILE A 86 16.66 -48.59 30.66
C ILE A 86 17.84 -47.69 31.08
N PRO A 87 19.10 -48.10 30.86
CA PRO A 87 20.27 -47.27 31.17
C PRO A 87 20.35 -46.04 30.26
N GLU A 88 20.99 -44.98 30.77
CA GLU A 88 21.23 -43.73 30.07
C GLU A 88 21.93 -43.99 28.72
N ARG A 89 21.32 -43.52 27.61
CA ARG A 89 21.87 -43.71 26.27
C ARG A 89 21.96 -42.36 25.56
N GLN A 90 23.10 -42.15 24.92
CA GLN A 90 23.27 -41.07 23.96
C GLN A 90 22.64 -41.48 22.64
N ARG A 91 21.64 -40.72 22.18
CA ARG A 91 21.05 -40.89 20.86
C ARG A 91 21.58 -39.77 19.97
N LEU A 92 22.30 -40.16 18.91
CA LEU A 92 22.64 -39.24 17.83
C LEU A 92 21.38 -38.93 17.04
N VAL A 93 20.93 -37.67 17.09
CA VAL A 93 19.86 -37.16 16.24
C VAL A 93 20.50 -36.30 15.17
N ARG A 94 20.32 -36.74 13.93
CA ARG A 94 20.72 -36.00 12.73
C ARG A 94 19.61 -34.99 12.42
N SER A 95 19.92 -33.71 12.50
CA SER A 95 19.00 -32.62 12.14
C SER A 95 19.48 -31.94 10.87
N GLU A 96 18.58 -31.77 9.92
CA GLU A 96 18.83 -31.01 8.69
C GLU A 96 18.35 -29.57 8.88
N GLY A 97 19.17 -28.60 8.50
CA GLY A 97 18.88 -27.17 8.62
C GLY A 97 19.30 -26.39 7.38
N TYR A 98 18.86 -25.14 7.28
CA TYR A 98 19.24 -24.23 6.21
C TYR A 98 19.91 -22.99 6.81
N ALA A 99 21.13 -22.68 6.35
CA ALA A 99 21.81 -21.44 6.65
C ALA A 99 21.49 -20.41 5.57
N VAL A 100 21.08 -19.20 5.98
CA VAL A 100 20.88 -18.07 5.07
C VAL A 100 22.16 -17.26 5.02
N ILE A 101 22.81 -17.24 3.85
CA ILE A 101 24.05 -16.50 3.62
C ILE A 101 23.71 -15.25 2.82
N LEU A 102 23.94 -14.09 3.43
CA LEU A 102 23.80 -12.79 2.80
C LEU A 102 25.09 -12.41 2.06
N PRO A 103 25.00 -11.60 0.99
CA PRO A 103 26.19 -11.10 0.32
C PRO A 103 26.96 -10.14 1.24
N GLU A 104 28.27 -10.19 1.21
CA GLU A 104 29.15 -9.24 1.92
C GLU A 104 29.11 -7.88 1.24
N ASP A 105 29.23 -7.88 -0.09
CA ASP A 105 29.06 -6.70 -0.92
C ASP A 105 27.80 -6.84 -1.78
N LEU A 106 26.92 -5.85 -1.71
CA LEU A 106 25.74 -5.74 -2.55
C LEU A 106 25.82 -4.48 -3.42
N LYS A 107 25.84 -4.65 -4.74
CA LYS A 107 25.75 -3.55 -5.70
C LYS A 107 24.40 -3.62 -6.42
N VAL A 108 23.65 -2.53 -6.32
CA VAL A 108 22.36 -2.34 -6.99
C VAL A 108 22.48 -1.12 -7.89
N SER A 109 22.16 -1.29 -9.17
CA SER A 109 22.05 -0.19 -10.14
C SER A 109 20.66 -0.21 -10.75
N ALA A 110 19.97 0.93 -10.74
CA ALA A 110 18.64 1.06 -11.31
C ALA A 110 18.60 2.24 -12.29
N LYS A 111 18.04 2.01 -13.47
CA LYS A 111 17.70 3.07 -14.42
C LYS A 111 16.20 3.27 -14.43
N LEU A 112 15.76 4.46 -14.03
CA LEU A 112 14.34 4.82 -13.98
C LEU A 112 13.96 5.58 -15.25
N ALA A 113 12.92 5.12 -15.92
CA ALA A 113 12.27 5.81 -17.02
C ALA A 113 10.79 5.99 -16.69
N HIS A 114 10.18 7.04 -17.23
CA HIS A 114 8.75 7.25 -17.11
C HIS A 114 8.10 7.35 -18.49
N THR A 115 6.84 6.97 -18.56
CA THR A 115 6.00 7.15 -19.76
C THR A 115 4.61 7.55 -19.32
N MET A 116 4.06 8.58 -19.95
CA MET A 116 2.66 8.96 -19.70
C MET A 116 1.74 7.92 -20.31
N ARG A 117 0.78 7.43 -19.51
CA ARG A 117 -0.28 6.53 -19.96
C ARG A 117 -1.62 7.22 -19.81
N GLU A 118 -2.44 7.07 -20.83
CA GLU A 118 -3.77 7.69 -20.90
C GLU A 118 -4.87 6.65 -20.77
N ARG A 119 -5.94 7.03 -20.08
CA ARG A 119 -7.18 6.27 -20.00
C ARG A 119 -8.35 7.26 -20.01
N GLY A 120 -9.02 7.34 -21.16
CA GLY A 120 -10.07 8.33 -21.40
C GLY A 120 -9.49 9.75 -21.42
N VAL A 121 -9.99 10.63 -20.54
CA VAL A 121 -9.50 12.02 -20.39
C VAL A 121 -8.42 12.17 -19.32
N TYR A 122 -8.00 11.07 -18.71
CA TYR A 122 -7.04 11.07 -17.61
C TYR A 122 -5.68 10.56 -18.11
N SER A 123 -4.60 11.22 -17.65
CA SER A 123 -3.23 10.74 -17.87
C SER A 123 -2.50 10.55 -16.55
N ALA A 124 -1.61 9.57 -16.51
CA ALA A 124 -0.79 9.27 -15.35
C ALA A 124 0.62 8.84 -15.77
N PRO A 125 1.67 9.27 -15.06
CA PRO A 125 3.01 8.78 -15.29
C PRO A 125 3.13 7.34 -14.78
N VAL A 126 3.60 6.44 -15.64
CA VAL A 126 4.01 5.09 -15.26
C VAL A 126 5.52 5.03 -15.25
N TYR A 127 6.09 4.50 -14.17
CA TYR A 127 7.54 4.35 -14.00
C TYR A 127 7.95 2.91 -14.30
N GLY A 128 8.94 2.76 -15.16
CA GLY A 128 9.66 1.52 -15.40
C GLY A 128 11.08 1.61 -14.85
N ALA A 129 11.58 0.51 -14.29
CA ALA A 129 12.93 0.43 -13.74
C ALA A 129 13.68 -0.76 -14.34
N ASP A 130 14.81 -0.50 -14.99
CA ASP A 130 15.78 -1.55 -15.32
C ASP A 130 16.74 -1.69 -14.15
N VAL A 131 16.62 -2.80 -13.40
CA VAL A 131 17.37 -3.04 -12.16
C VAL A 131 18.40 -4.14 -12.38
N ALA A 132 19.68 -3.80 -12.19
CA ALA A 132 20.79 -4.74 -12.15
C ALA A 132 21.26 -4.92 -10.70
N VAL A 133 21.28 -6.16 -10.23
CA VAL A 133 21.70 -6.52 -8.87
C VAL A 133 22.85 -7.52 -8.94
N SER A 134 23.92 -7.26 -8.22
CA SER A 134 25.06 -8.16 -8.08
C SER A 134 25.50 -8.22 -6.62
N GLY A 135 25.83 -9.42 -6.14
CA GLY A 135 26.31 -9.64 -4.78
C GLY A 135 27.55 -10.53 -4.77
N ALA A 136 28.50 -10.23 -3.89
CA ALA A 136 29.63 -11.11 -3.59
C ALA A 136 29.35 -11.87 -2.29
N PHE A 137 29.54 -13.19 -2.31
CA PHE A 137 29.28 -14.05 -1.16
C PHE A 137 30.58 -14.66 -0.68
N VAL A 138 30.83 -14.55 0.63
CA VAL A 138 31.85 -15.35 1.30
C VAL A 138 31.13 -16.52 1.96
N THR A 139 31.55 -17.73 1.61
CA THR A 139 31.03 -18.94 2.25
C THR A 139 31.51 -18.97 3.70
N PRO A 140 30.61 -18.90 4.69
CA PRO A 140 30.98 -19.17 6.07
C PRO A 140 31.47 -20.62 6.19
N ASP A 141 32.43 -20.90 7.05
CA ASP A 141 32.81 -22.27 7.35
C ASP A 141 31.66 -22.97 8.10
N LEU A 142 30.83 -23.71 7.37
CA LEU A 142 29.65 -24.41 7.90
C LEU A 142 30.01 -25.65 8.73
N ARG A 143 31.31 -25.93 8.97
CA ARG A 143 31.77 -27.07 9.77
C ARG A 143 31.94 -26.76 11.27
N ALA A 144 31.78 -25.51 11.68
CA ALA A 144 32.08 -25.06 13.04
C ALA A 144 30.85 -24.85 13.94
N VAL A 145 29.66 -25.35 13.56
CA VAL A 145 28.41 -25.23 14.34
C VAL A 145 27.89 -26.60 14.75
#